data_AF-A0A354EI09-F1
#
_entry.id   AF-A0A354EI09-F1
#
_cell.length_a   1.000
_cell.length_b   1.000
_cell.length_c   1.000
_cell.angle_alpha   90.00
_cell.angle_beta   90.00
_cell.angle_gamma   90.00
#
_symmetry.space_group_name_H-M   'P 1'
#
loop_
_entity.id
_entity.type
_entity.pdbx_description
1 polymer ?
#
loop_
_entity_poly.entity_id
_entity_poly.type
_entity_poly.pdbx_seq_one_letter_code
_entity_poly.pdbx_strand_id
1 'polypeptide(L)'
;MDAISPPIPLRVGATDIYWLGGGDFRLDGGTMFGPAPKVLWQKHFPAAADNTIELVNDPLLIRTAELNILVDSGLGNKLTPEQQTVLAATQWRLISQLALL
;
A
#
# COMPACT_ATOMS: atom_id res chain seq x y z
N MET A 1 -20.63 -3.34 0.95
CA MET A 1 -19.47 -2.86 0.18
C MET A 1 -19.19 -1.47 0.68
N ASP A 2 -18.06 -1.29 1.37
CA ASP A 2 -17.69 0.03 1.87
C ASP A 2 -17.55 0.99 0.69
N ALA A 3 -18.17 2.17 0.79
CA ALA A 3 -18.19 3.14 -0.28
C ALA A 3 -16.75 3.59 -0.59
N ILE A 4 -16.26 3.33 -1.80
CA ILE A 4 -14.94 3.77 -2.24
C ILE A 4 -15.03 5.27 -2.50
N SER A 5 -14.49 6.06 -1.59
CA SER A 5 -14.37 7.51 -1.78
C SER A 5 -13.27 7.82 -2.79
N PRO A 6 -13.42 8.85 -3.64
CA PRO A 6 -12.39 9.23 -4.59
C PRO A 6 -11.14 9.71 -3.84
N PRO A 7 -9.93 9.32 -4.29
CA PRO A 7 -8.69 9.74 -3.65
C PRO A 7 -8.47 11.25 -3.85
N ILE A 8 -8.00 11.92 -2.80
CA ILE A 8 -7.68 13.35 -2.81
C ILE A 8 -6.23 13.52 -3.30
N PRO A 9 -5.96 14.38 -4.30
CA PRO A 9 -4.60 14.56 -4.78
C PRO A 9 -3.76 15.45 -3.87
N LEU A 10 -2.47 15.14 -3.77
CA LEU A 10 -1.43 16.13 -3.47
C LEU A 10 -1.13 16.91 -4.74
N ARG A 11 -1.21 18.24 -4.68
CA ARG A 11 -0.87 19.12 -5.79
C ARG A 11 0.57 19.62 -5.68
N VAL A 12 1.35 19.41 -6.73
CA VAL A 12 2.72 19.91 -6.87
C VAL A 12 2.81 20.70 -8.17
N GLY A 13 2.68 22.03 -8.07
CA GLY A 13 2.56 22.88 -9.26
C GLY A 13 1.33 22.51 -10.09
N ALA A 14 1.53 22.17 -11.36
CA ALA A 14 0.49 21.71 -12.28
C ALA A 14 0.29 20.18 -12.30
N THR A 15 0.94 19.46 -11.39
CA THR A 15 0.88 17.99 -11.30
C THR A 15 0.03 17.57 -10.11
N ASP A 16 -0.91 16.66 -10.34
CA ASP A 16 -1.70 16.02 -9.30
C ASP A 16 -1.13 14.61 -9.03
N ILE A 17 -0.91 14.28 -7.75
CA ILE A 17 -0.40 12.99 -7.31
C ILE A 17 -1.45 12.33 -6.41
N TYR A 18 -1.89 11.13 -6.77
CA TYR A 18 -2.88 10.35 -6.04
C TYR A 18 -2.25 9.09 -5.46
N TRP A 19 -2.55 8.79 -4.20
CA TRP A 19 -2.34 7.46 -3.64
C TRP A 19 -3.54 6.59 -3.95
N LEU A 20 -3.27 5.41 -4.47
CA LEU A 20 -4.27 4.41 -4.80
C LEU A 20 -4.11 3.21 -3.85
N GLY A 21 -5.21 2.59 -3.46
CA GLY A 21 -5.21 1.48 -2.51
C GLY A 21 -4.72 0.21 -3.21
N GLY A 22 -3.46 -0.15 -3.02
CA GLY A 22 -2.89 -1.37 -3.59
C GLY A 22 -2.98 -2.60 -2.69
N GLY A 23 -3.58 -2.44 -1.50
CA GLY A 23 -3.75 -3.48 -0.51
C GLY A 23 -2.70 -3.39 0.59
N ASP A 24 -3.17 -3.65 1.81
CA ASP A 24 -2.35 -3.68 3.02
C ASP A 24 -1.97 -5.13 3.30
N PHE A 25 -0.85 -5.33 3.97
CA PHE A 25 -0.35 -6.65 4.30
C PHE A 25 0.57 -6.59 5.51
N ARG A 26 0.90 -7.76 6.04
CA ARG A 26 1.76 -7.92 7.21
C ARG A 26 2.95 -8.80 6.88
N LEU A 27 4.11 -8.42 7.39
CA LEU A 27 5.34 -9.18 7.32
C LEU A 27 6.06 -9.18 8.65
N ASP A 28 6.91 -10.17 8.88
CA ASP A 28 7.79 -10.20 10.04
C ASP A 28 8.69 -8.95 10.07
N GLY A 29 8.60 -8.17 11.16
CA GLY A 29 9.38 -6.93 11.30
C GLY A 29 10.88 -7.18 11.34
N GLY A 30 11.32 -8.32 11.89
CA GLY A 30 12.74 -8.69 11.91
C GLY A 30 13.32 -8.87 10.51
N THR A 31 12.55 -9.49 9.61
CA THR A 31 12.91 -9.68 8.20
C THR A 31 12.99 -8.34 7.47
N MET A 32 12.06 -7.42 7.75
CA MET A 32 12.02 -6.10 7.11
C MET A 32 13.15 -5.17 7.57
N PHE A 33 13.53 -5.24 8.85
CA PHE A 33 14.55 -4.37 9.43
C PHE A 33 15.94 -5.03 9.56
N GLY A 34 16.05 -6.31 9.18
CA GLY A 34 17.28 -7.09 9.14
C GLY A 34 18.05 -7.06 10.48
N PRO A 35 19.29 -6.55 10.50
CA PRO A 35 20.12 -6.55 11.72
C PRO A 35 19.68 -5.53 12.76
N ALA A 36 18.75 -4.61 12.44
CA ALA A 36 18.36 -3.58 13.39
C ALA A 36 17.61 -4.18 14.60
N PRO A 37 18.00 -3.85 15.84
CA PRO A 37 17.35 -4.38 17.03
C PRO A 37 15.87 -4.01 17.10
N LYS A 38 15.01 -4.99 17.45
CA LYS A 38 13.57 -4.78 17.65
C LYS A 38 13.23 -3.61 18.55
N VAL A 39 13.97 -3.45 19.64
CA VAL A 39 13.79 -2.35 20.59
C VAL A 39 13.91 -0.95 19.97
N LEU A 40 14.60 -0.81 18.83
CA LEU A 40 14.74 0.46 18.12
C LEU A 40 13.62 0.64 17.09
N TRP A 41 13.44 -0.31 16.16
CA TRP A 41 12.48 -0.13 15.07
C TRP A 41 11.03 -0.20 15.54
N GLN A 42 10.71 -0.98 16.59
CA GLN A 42 9.33 -1.14 17.07
C GLN A 42 8.73 0.14 17.65
N LYS A 43 9.57 1.15 17.95
CA LYS A 43 9.13 2.48 18.39
C LYS A 43 8.44 3.26 17.28
N HIS A 44 8.82 2.99 16.03
CA HIS A 44 8.29 3.67 14.84
C HIS A 44 7.33 2.78 14.05
N PHE A 45 7.56 1.46 14.08
CA PHE A 45 6.74 0.46 13.41
C PHE A 45 6.26 -0.57 14.44
N PRO A 46 5.15 -0.30 15.15
CA PRO A 46 4.65 -1.19 16.18
C PRO A 46 4.40 -2.60 15.62
N ALA A 47 5.05 -3.60 16.21
CA ALA A 47 4.82 -4.98 15.88
C ALA A 47 3.67 -5.57 16.70
N ALA A 48 2.89 -6.43 16.08
CA ALA A 48 1.91 -7.26 16.76
C ALA A 48 2.59 -8.39 17.59
N ALA A 49 1.76 -9.17 18.27
CA ALA A 49 2.22 -10.26 19.14
C ALA A 49 3.05 -11.33 18.40
N ASP A 50 2.77 -11.56 17.12
CA ASP A 50 3.48 -12.49 16.24
C ASP A 50 4.71 -11.86 15.55
N ASN A 51 5.16 -10.69 16.02
CA ASN A 51 6.27 -9.92 15.48
C ASN A 51 6.05 -9.33 14.08
N THR A 52 4.84 -9.41 13.53
CA THR A 52 4.56 -8.79 12.23
C THR A 52 4.25 -7.30 12.35
N ILE A 53 4.56 -6.54 11.31
CA ILE A 53 4.25 -5.11 11.14
C ILE A 53 3.27 -4.93 9.99
N GLU A 54 2.43 -3.91 10.07
CA GLU A 54 1.52 -3.52 8.99
C GLU A 54 2.26 -2.69 7.94
N LEU A 55 2.04 -3.02 6.67
CA LEU A 55 2.64 -2.41 5.50
C LEU A 55 1.55 -2.12 4.48
N VAL A 56 1.75 -1.06 3.71
CA VAL A 56 0.87 -0.68 2.59
C VAL A 56 1.64 -0.85 1.29
N ASN A 57 0.93 -1.23 0.23
CA ASN A 57 1.49 -1.31 -1.12
C ASN A 57 0.77 -0.34 -2.05
N ASP A 58 0.75 0.95 -1.70
CA ASP A 58 -0.06 1.98 -2.37
C ASP A 58 0.60 2.51 -3.65
N PRO A 59 0.02 2.25 -4.84
CA PRO A 59 0.52 2.80 -6.09
C PRO A 59 0.29 4.30 -6.15
N LEU A 60 1.18 5.01 -6.87
CA LEU A 60 1.03 6.44 -7.12
C LEU A 60 0.58 6.66 -8.55
N LEU A 61 -0.51 7.39 -8.74
CA LEU A 61 -0.85 7.98 -10.03
C LEU A 61 -0.37 9.43 -10.05
N ILE A 62 0.57 9.71 -10.95
CA ILE A 62 1.08 11.05 -11.22
C ILE A 62 0.44 11.54 -12.52
N ARG A 63 -0.39 12.57 -12.42
CA ARG A 63 -1.05 13.20 -13.57
C ARG A 63 -0.39 14.54 -13.87
N THR A 64 0.19 14.63 -15.06
CA THR A 64 0.72 15.86 -15.64
C THR A 64 -0.22 16.37 -16.73
N ALA A 65 0.11 17.48 -17.37
CA ALA A 65 -0.66 17.98 -18.52
C ALA A 65 -0.64 17.02 -19.73
N GLU A 66 0.41 16.19 -19.85
CA GLU A 66 0.67 15.39 -21.06
C GLU A 66 0.55 13.89 -20.80
N LEU A 67 0.83 13.46 -19.58
CA LEU A 67 1.01 12.05 -19.22
C LEU A 67 0.30 11.71 -17.92
N ASN A 68 -0.24 10.49 -17.90
CA ASN A 68 -0.62 9.77 -16.69
C ASN A 68 0.42 8.67 -16.45
N ILE A 69 1.10 8.73 -15.31
CA ILE A 69 2.16 7.79 -14.94
C ILE A 69 1.71 7.04 -13.70
N LEU A 70 1.68 5.72 -13.77
CA LEU A 70 1.41 4.85 -12.63
C LEU A 70 2.72 4.25 -12.12
N VAL A 71 3.02 4.47 -10.85
CA VAL A 71 4.14 3.86 -10.14
C VAL A 71 3.61 2.70 -9.31
N ASP A 72 4.14 1.50 -9.57
CA ASP A 72 3.69 0.22 -9.01
C ASP A 72 2.22 -0.15 -9.33
N SER A 73 1.79 -1.33 -8.86
CA SER A 73 0.43 -1.84 -9.10
C SER A 73 -0.20 -2.54 -7.88
N GLY A 74 0.44 -2.47 -6.72
CA GLY A 74 -0.04 -3.08 -5.49
C GLY A 74 0.07 -4.60 -5.50
N LEU A 75 -0.68 -5.26 -4.61
CA LEU A 75 -0.68 -6.73 -4.47
C LEU A 75 -1.33 -7.45 -5.66
N GLY A 76 -2.25 -6.77 -6.36
CA GLY A 76 -2.93 -7.32 -7.52
C GLY A 76 -3.80 -8.52 -7.18
N ASN A 77 -3.99 -9.39 -8.16
CA ASN A 77 -4.79 -10.62 -8.08
C ASN A 77 -3.95 -11.90 -8.19
N LYS A 78 -2.64 -11.82 -7.90
CA LYS A 78 -1.70 -12.94 -8.10
C LYS A 78 -1.45 -13.78 -6.84
N LEU A 79 -1.88 -13.31 -5.67
CA LEU A 79 -1.70 -14.04 -4.42
C LEU A 79 -2.68 -15.22 -4.34
N THR A 80 -2.17 -16.40 -4.00
CA THR A 80 -3.01 -17.57 -3.68
C THR A 80 -3.80 -17.32 -2.37
N PRO A 81 -4.89 -18.06 -2.11
CA PRO A 81 -5.65 -17.93 -0.85
C PRO A 81 -4.79 -18.15 0.40
N GLU A 82 -3.82 -19.06 0.31
CA GLU A 82 -2.85 -19.32 1.38
C GLU A 82 -1.94 -18.10 1.59
N GLN A 83 -1.40 -17.53 0.52
CA GLN A 83 -0.56 -16.32 0.59
C GLN A 83 -1.33 -15.12 1.14
N GLN A 84 -2.59 -14.94 0.75
CA GLN A 84 -3.45 -13.88 1.30
C GLN A 84 -3.64 -14.04 2.81
N THR A 85 -3.79 -15.28 3.28
CA THR A 85 -3.93 -15.58 4.72
C THR A 85 -2.62 -15.29 5.46
N VAL A 86 -1.49 -15.79 4.96
CA VAL A 86 -0.17 -15.59 5.59
C VAL A 86 0.21 -14.12 5.67
N LEU A 87 -0.06 -13.35 4.61
CA LEU A 87 0.22 -11.93 4.55
C LEU A 87 -0.86 -11.06 5.21
N ALA A 88 -1.96 -11.65 5.68
CA ALA A 88 -3.15 -10.93 6.10
C ALA A 88 -3.56 -9.83 5.09
N ALA A 89 -3.48 -10.17 3.79
CA ALA A 89 -3.63 -9.22 2.70
C ALA A 89 -5.05 -8.64 2.64
N THR A 90 -5.17 -7.32 2.53
CA THR A 90 -6.44 -6.61 2.41
C THR A 90 -6.78 -6.29 0.94
N GLN A 91 -7.90 -5.61 0.72
CA GLN A 91 -8.49 -5.43 -0.61
C GLN A 91 -7.63 -4.55 -1.53
N TRP A 92 -7.29 -5.08 -2.70
CA TRP A 92 -6.74 -4.33 -3.84
C TRP A 92 -7.82 -3.48 -4.50
N ARG A 93 -7.71 -2.15 -4.39
CA ARG A 93 -8.70 -1.14 -4.82
C ARG A 93 -8.23 -0.27 -5.99
N LEU A 94 -7.06 -0.57 -6.56
CA LEU A 94 -6.43 0.22 -7.62
C LEU A 94 -7.38 0.51 -8.80
N ILE A 95 -7.95 -0.54 -9.39
CA ILE A 95 -8.78 -0.40 -10.60
C ILE A 95 -10.06 0.38 -10.33
N SER A 96 -10.71 0.13 -9.19
CA SER A 96 -11.93 0.84 -8.82
C SER A 96 -11.69 2.31 -8.51
N GLN A 97 -10.53 2.67 -7.94
CA GLN A 97 -10.18 4.08 -7.71
C GLN A 97 -9.73 4.79 -8.97
N LEU A 98 -9.00 4.13 -9.88
CA LEU A 98 -8.68 4.70 -11.19
C LEU A 98 -9.93 5.05 -12.00
N ALA A 99 -10.99 4.24 -11.89
CA ALA A 99 -12.26 4.49 -12.57
C ALA A 99 -13.00 5.75 -12.07
N LEU A 100 -12.58 6.33 -10.94
CA LEU A 100 -13.17 7.54 -10.36
C LEU A 100 -12.41 8.83 -10.72
N LEU A 101 -11.28 8.74 -11.45
CA LEU A 101 -10.35 9.84 -11.73
C LEU A 101 -10.34 10.28 -13.19
#